data_AF-A0AAV5Y0B4-F1
#
_entry.id   AF-A0AAV5Y0B4-F1
#
_cell.length_a   1.000
_cell.length_b   1.000
_cell.length_c   1.000
_cell.angle_alpha   90.00
_cell.angle_beta   90.00
_cell.angle_gamma   90.00
#
_symmetry.space_group_name_H-M   'P 1'
#
loop_
_entity.id
_entity.type
_entity.pdbx_description
1 polymer ?
#
loop_
_entity_poly.entity_id
_entity_poly.type
_entity_poly.pdbx_seq_one_letter_code
_entity_poly.pdbx_strand_id
1 'polypeptide(L)' 'MTPARPEWRWRIVNYAGEMVEESSRVFPTIATAVAAGSQRLDEMNAVDLSVRQNPYGSTSHLRGR' A
#
# COMPACT_ATOMS: atom_id res chain seq x y z
N MET A 1 17.08 -4.67 17.85
CA MET A 1 18.26 -4.91 17.00
C MET A 1 18.00 -4.22 15.67
N THR A 2 18.59 -3.04 15.46
CA THR A 2 18.45 -2.33 14.18
C THR A 2 19.39 -3.00 13.18
N PRO A 3 18.92 -3.49 12.02
CA PRO A 3 19.81 -4.13 11.05
C PRO A 3 20.92 -3.15 10.65
N ALA A 4 22.17 -3.63 10.67
CA ALA A 4 23.36 -2.82 10.39
C ALA A 4 23.35 -2.19 8.97
N ARG A 5 22.46 -2.67 8.11
CA ARG A 5 22.17 -2.12 6.79
C ARG A 5 20.64 -2.09 6.62
N PRO A 6 20.01 -0.92 6.62
CA PRO A 6 18.57 -0.88 6.44
C PRO A 6 18.23 -1.19 4.98
N GLU A 7 17.53 -2.30 4.77
CA GLU A 7 17.06 -2.77 3.48
C GLU A 7 15.69 -2.16 3.17
N TRP A 8 15.69 -0.92 2.68
CA TRP A 8 14.45 -0.20 2.40
C TRP A 8 13.78 -0.76 1.14
N ARG A 9 12.46 -0.90 1.20
CA ARG A 9 11.59 -1.24 0.07
C ARG A 9 10.42 -0.28 0.08
N TRP A 10 9.91 0.07 -1.10
CA TRP A 10 8.67 0.83 -1.20
C TRP A 10 7.52 -0.12 -1.50
N ARG A 11 6.32 0.27 -1.04
CA ARG A 11 5.05 -0.40 -1.33
C ARG A 11 4.04 0.65 -1.75
N ILE A 12 3.25 0.34 -2.76
CA ILE A 12 2.07 1.11 -3.14
C ILE A 12 0.85 0.34 -2.65
N VAL A 13 -0.02 1.02 -1.93
CA VAL A 13 -1.20 0.44 -1.28
C VAL A 13 -2.42 1.25 -1.70
N ASN A 14 -3.52 0.58 -2.02
CA ASN A 14 -4.77 1.26 -2.35
C ASN A 14 -5.47 1.79 -1.08
N TYR A 15 -6.57 2.53 -1.24
CA TYR A 15 -7.30 3.07 -0.09
C TYR A 15 -8.01 2.01 0.77
N ALA A 16 -8.15 0.78 0.29
CA ALA A 16 -8.64 -0.35 1.08
C ALA A 16 -7.54 -0.99 1.95
N GLY A 17 -6.29 -0.55 1.83
CA GLY A 17 -5.16 -1.13 2.53
C GLY A 17 -4.55 -2.35 1.83
N GLU A 18 -4.98 -2.66 0.61
CA GLU A 18 -4.44 -3.76 -0.18
C GLU A 18 -3.18 -3.33 -0.90
N MET A 19 -2.17 -4.20 -0.90
CA MET A 19 -0.92 -3.94 -1.61
C MET A 19 -1.13 -4.09 -3.11
N VAL A 20 -0.88 -3.01 -3.83
CA VAL A 20 -1.00 -2.96 -5.28
C VAL A 20 0.32 -3.36 -5.94
N GLU A 21 1.44 -2.84 -5.44
CA GLU A 21 2.78 -3.19 -5.93
C GLU A 21 3.82 -3.04 -4.81
N GLU A 22 4.89 -3.83 -4.89
CA GLU A 22 6.05 -3.73 -4.01
C GLU A 22 7.34 -3.70 -4.85
N SER A 23 8.33 -2.94 -4.39
CA SER A 23 9.66 -2.98 -4.98
C SER A 23 10.33 -4.35 -4.79
N SER A 24 10.64 -5.00 -5.91
CA SER A 24 11.48 -6.21 -5.92
C SER A 24 12.93 -5.92 -5.51
N ARG A 25 13.39 -4.67 -5.74
CA ARG A 25 14.71 -4.17 -5.38
C ARG A 25 14.75 -3.64 -3.95
N VAL A 26 15.94 -3.66 -3.37
CA VAL A 26 16.23 -3.08 -2.06
C VAL A 26 17.02 -1.79 -2.23
N PHE A 27 16.72 -0.80 -1.41
CA PHE A 27 17.33 0.52 -1.43
C PHE A 27 18.16 0.76 -0.16
N PRO A 28 19.32 1.41 -0.27
CA PRO A 28 20.19 1.68 0.87
C PRO A 28 19.68 2.80 1.77
N THR A 29 18.77 3.64 1.28
CA THR A 29 18.20 4.77 2.02
C THR A 29 16.70 4.86 1.82
N ILE A 30 16.00 5.41 2.81
CA ILE A 30 14.56 5.67 2.68
C ILE A 30 14.27 6.68 1.56
N ALA A 31 15.12 7.69 1.38
CA ALA A 31 14.93 8.71 0.35
C ALA A 31 14.96 8.11 -1.06
N THR A 32 15.91 7.21 -1.33
CA THR A 32 16.00 6.53 -2.64
C THR A 32 14.84 5.55 -2.84
N ALA A 33 14.38 4.87 -1.78
CA ALA A 33 13.19 4.03 -1.86
C ALA A 33 11.93 4.86 -2.19
N VAL A 34 11.73 5.98 -1.50
CA VAL A 34 10.55 6.85 -1.69
C VAL A 34 10.56 7.50 -3.07
N ALA A 35 11.71 7.99 -3.54
CA ALA A 35 11.82 8.56 -4.89
C ALA A 35 11.49 7.52 -5.97
N ALA A 36 12.03 6.31 -5.86
CA ALA A 36 11.76 5.24 -6.81
C ALA A 36 10.28 4.80 -6.78
N GLY A 37 9.68 4.70 -5.60
CA GLY A 37 8.27 4.37 -5.45
C GLY A 37 7.35 5.47 -5.98
N SER A 38 7.71 6.74 -5.80
CA SER A 38 6.95 7.88 -6.31
C SER A 38 6.97 7.94 -7.83
N GLN A 39 8.14 7.68 -8.44
CA GLN A 39 8.25 7.57 -9.90
C GLN A 39 7.37 6.42 -10.42
N ARG A 40 7.43 5.25 -9.77
CA ARG A 40 6.63 4.10 -10.18
C ARG A 40 5.13 4.37 -10.07
N LEU A 41 4.70 5.06 -9.01
CA LEU A 41 3.31 5.47 -8.82
C LEU A 41 2.83 6.41 -9.94
N ASP A 42 3.66 7.37 -10.36
CA ASP A 42 3.37 8.28 -11.47
C ASP A 42 3.25 7.54 -12.81
N GLU A 43 4.22 6.67 -13.12
CA GLU A 43 4.21 5.82 -14.32
C GLU A 43 2.95 4.95 -14.40
N MET A 44 2.46 4.47 -13.26
CA MET A 44 1.28 3.60 -13.20
C MET A 44 -0.02 4.33 -13.57
N ASN A 45 -0.03 5.68 -13.59
CA ASN A 45 -1.24 6.51 -13.75
C ASN A 45 -2.41 5.93 -12.93
N ALA A 46 -2.11 5.51 -11.70
CA ALA A 46 -2.98 4.67 -10.90
C ALA A 46 -4.27 5.43 -10.55
N VAL A 47 -5.33 5.23 -11.35
CA VAL A 47 -6.68 5.61 -10.95
C VAL A 47 -7.10 4.60 -9.90
N ASP A 48 -7.20 5.05 -8.66
CA ASP A 48 -7.75 4.24 -7.60
C ASP A 48 -9.24 3.97 -7.88
N LEU A 49 -9.53 2.77 -8.38
CA LEU A 49 -10.89 2.27 -8.60
C LEU A 49 -11.38 1.42 -7.42
N SER A 50 -10.62 1.38 -6.33
CA SER A 50 -10.91 0.59 -5.15
C SER A 50 -12.09 1.19 -4.39
N VAL A 51 -13.26 0.56 -4.54
CA VAL A 51 -14.40 0.84 -3.67
C VAL A 51 -13.99 0.43 -2.25
N ARG A 52 -14.02 1.37 -1.30
CA ARG A 52 -13.84 1.03 0.13
C ARG A 52 -14.87 -0.03 0.50
N GLN A 53 -14.45 -1.29 0.61
CA GLN A 53 -15.26 -2.32 1.25
C GLN A 53 -15.31 -1.97 2.73
N ASN A 54 -16.42 -1.40 3.18
CA ASN A 54 -16.62 -1.00 4.56
C ASN A 54 -16.58 -2.26 5.45
N PRO A 55 -15.52 -2.52 6.24
CA PRO A 55 -15.40 -3.77 7.01
C PRO A 55 -16.39 -3.83 8.18
N TYR A 56 -17.09 -2.73 8.47
CA TYR A 56 -18.07 -2.60 9.55
C TYR A 56 -19.53 -2.65 9.07
N GLY A 57 -19.79 -2.89 7.78
CA GLY A 57 -21.10 -2.67 7.18
C GLY A 57 -21.82 -3.93 6.72
N SER A 58 -22.23 -4.81 7.64
CA SER A 58 -23.45 -5.61 7.43
C SER A 58 -23.91 -6.39 8.67
N THR A 59 -24.20 -5.69 9.77
CA THR A 59 -25.10 -6.26 10.79
C THR A 59 -26.56 -5.97 10.42
N SER A 60 -26.94 -6.21 9.17
CA SER A 60 -28.37 -6.16 8.77
C SER A 60 -29.16 -7.35 9.31
N HIS A 61 -28.47 -8.37 9.86
CA HIS A 61 -29.07 -9.60 10.36
C HIS A 61 -29.54 -9.54 11.83
N LEU A 62 -29.33 -8.42 12.54
CA LEU A 62 -29.73 -8.28 13.95
C LEU A 62 -31.08 -7.57 14.15
N ARG A 63 -31.84 -7.31 13.08
CA ARG A 63 -33.26 -6.91 13.18
C ARG A 63 -34.15 -8.01 12.62
N GLY A 64 -34.32 -9.06 13.41
CA GLY A 64 -35.35 -10.09 13.24
C GLY A 64 -36.11 -10.24 14.56
N ARG A 65 -37.33 -9.70 14.55
CA ARG A 65 -38.34 -9.55 15.59
C ARG A 65 -38.65 -10.80 16.43
#